data_AF-A0A0D1Y6J0-F1
#
_entry.id   AF-A0A0D1Y6J0-F1
#
_cell.length_a   1.000
_cell.length_b   1.000
_cell.length_c   1.000
_cell.angle_alpha   90.00
_cell.angle_beta   90.00
_cell.angle_gamma   90.00
#
_symmetry.space_group_name_H-M   'P 1'
#
loop_
_entity.id
_entity.type
_entity.pdbx_description
1 polymer ?
#
loop_
_entity_poly.entity_id
_entity_poly.type
_entity_poly.pdbx_seq_one_letter_code
_entity_poly.pdbx_strand_id
1 'polypeptide(L)'
;MSRILQKHATRIDTAGIELADNFYRSVENIRPNPMAAKANTDLILRRDQDALDLQKQIVKFRNEVVDHIQSQISKVSESFPNIAKTYEMPFRFRCDVLECRIVGIRIADSLQMAGHLLDLRDPSFGVQRQGMTMLEYAYKESVAYADRYEEILKNGRIQLSPLIDAELRLHQIRVGLFAIATRCRLDVLGGSVRSDPTSIEDSATLKNKLSKVMDICERYPDTHKLLLETATDFMQALERPALLADTLNVPKIKYRGVREIEKLWGNYEVGSPKVCGKGHVYSARTFPKGCPECGSMSKTNKEIYQETSKHLFEDQFLKAMRARTAQAVPATPPKVEKALSNEEKFLAAMRQIGKK
;
A
#
# COMPACT_ATOMS: atom_id res chain seq x y z
N MET A 1 -3.71 24.07 8.48
CA MET A 1 -3.99 22.95 7.56
C MET A 1 -3.94 21.60 8.26
N SER A 2 -2.81 21.19 8.87
CA SER A 2 -2.62 19.83 9.42
C SER A 2 -3.67 19.40 10.46
N ARG A 3 -4.06 20.27 11.41
CA ARG A 3 -5.15 20.00 12.37
C ARG A 3 -6.50 19.74 11.69
N ILE A 4 -6.81 20.47 10.62
CA ILE A 4 -8.07 20.34 9.89
C ILE A 4 -8.08 19.00 9.13
N LEU A 5 -6.97 18.67 8.48
CA LEU A 5 -6.81 17.37 7.81
C LEU A 5 -6.95 16.21 8.80
N GLN A 6 -6.31 16.28 9.97
CA GLN A 6 -6.47 15.30 11.04
C GLN A 6 -7.94 15.18 11.49
N LYS A 7 -8.65 16.30 11.67
CA LYS A 7 -10.08 16.30 12.04
C LYS A 7 -10.93 15.59 10.99
N HIS A 8 -10.71 15.85 9.70
CA HIS A 8 -11.41 15.13 8.63
C HIS A 8 -11.05 13.64 8.66
N ALA A 9 -9.77 13.33 8.80
CA ALA A 9 -9.26 11.97 8.96
C ALA A 9 -10.01 11.18 10.06
N THR A 10 -10.16 11.76 11.24
CA THR A 10 -10.90 11.17 12.35
C THR A 10 -12.39 11.02 12.05
N ARG A 11 -13.02 12.05 11.46
CA ARG A 11 -14.44 11.98 11.08
C ARG A 11 -14.73 10.89 10.06
N ILE A 12 -13.80 10.61 9.14
CA ILE A 12 -13.93 9.49 8.19
C ILE A 12 -13.94 8.16 8.93
N ASP A 13 -13.06 7.98 9.92
CA ASP A 13 -13.04 6.76 10.74
C ASP A 13 -14.36 6.61 11.51
N THR A 14 -14.83 7.69 12.13
CA THR A 14 -16.11 7.72 12.84
C THR A 14 -17.26 7.35 11.91
N ALA A 15 -17.36 7.94 10.72
CA ALA A 15 -18.40 7.62 9.75
C ALA A 15 -18.36 6.13 9.34
N GLY A 16 -17.16 5.56 9.14
CA GLY A 16 -17.00 4.14 8.83
C GLY A 16 -17.43 3.20 9.97
N ILE A 17 -17.20 3.59 11.22
CA ILE A 17 -17.64 2.85 12.41
C ILE A 17 -19.16 2.98 12.55
N GLU A 18 -19.71 4.18 12.47
CA GLU A 18 -21.15 4.44 12.61
C GLU A 18 -21.98 3.71 11.54
N LEU A 19 -21.50 3.65 10.30
CA LEU A 19 -22.13 2.84 9.26
C LEU A 19 -22.12 1.36 9.65
N ALA A 20 -20.97 0.81 10.04
CA ALA A 20 -20.87 -0.60 10.42
C ALA A 20 -21.77 -0.95 11.62
N ASP A 21 -21.73 -0.14 12.68
CA ASP A 21 -22.47 -0.39 13.92
C ASP A 21 -23.99 -0.26 13.72
N ASN A 22 -24.44 0.66 12.87
CA ASN A 22 -25.86 0.87 12.60
C ASN A 22 -26.38 0.04 11.42
N PHE A 23 -25.58 -0.85 10.81
CA PHE A 23 -26.00 -1.65 9.66
C PHE A 23 -27.25 -2.48 9.95
N TYR A 24 -27.21 -3.33 10.99
CA TYR A 24 -28.31 -4.23 11.35
C TYR A 24 -29.60 -3.46 11.67
N ARG A 25 -29.48 -2.38 12.44
CA ARG A 25 -30.62 -1.49 12.73
C ARG A 25 -31.20 -0.87 11.46
N SER A 26 -30.38 -0.55 10.47
CA SER A 26 -30.84 0.04 9.22
C SER A 26 -31.62 -0.98 8.39
N VAL A 27 -31.10 -2.20 8.27
CA VAL A 27 -31.73 -3.26 7.46
C VAL A 27 -33.00 -3.83 8.11
N GLU A 28 -33.10 -3.88 9.44
CA GLU A 28 -34.33 -4.28 10.16
C GLU A 28 -35.53 -3.39 9.82
N ASN A 29 -35.28 -2.14 9.42
CA ASN A 29 -36.33 -1.20 9.05
C ASN A 29 -36.78 -1.34 7.58
N ILE A 30 -36.07 -2.13 6.77
CA ILE A 30 -36.41 -2.37 5.37
C ILE A 30 -37.56 -3.36 5.30
N ARG A 31 -38.64 -2.99 4.60
CA ARG A 31 -39.83 -3.84 4.47
C ARG A 31 -39.93 -4.41 3.06
N PRO A 32 -39.92 -5.75 2.87
CA PRO A 32 -39.98 -6.39 1.55
C PRO A 32 -41.42 -6.40 1.01
N ASN A 33 -41.94 -5.22 0.67
CA ASN A 33 -43.24 -5.07 0.02
C ASN A 33 -43.27 -3.78 -0.84
N PRO A 34 -44.13 -3.73 -1.87
CA PRO A 34 -44.14 -2.63 -2.83
C PRO A 34 -44.63 -1.31 -2.23
N MET A 35 -45.48 -1.35 -1.20
CA MET A 35 -45.99 -0.14 -0.53
C MET A 35 -44.89 0.59 0.26
N ALA A 36 -43.85 -0.12 0.68
CA ALA A 36 -42.71 0.43 1.40
C ALA A 36 -41.58 0.91 0.48
N ALA A 37 -41.70 0.78 -0.85
CA ALA A 37 -40.61 1.07 -1.78
C ALA A 37 -39.99 2.47 -1.57
N LYS A 38 -40.83 3.51 -1.44
CA LYS A 38 -40.37 4.88 -1.18
C LYS A 38 -39.69 5.02 0.19
N ALA A 39 -40.27 4.42 1.24
CA ALA A 39 -39.70 4.46 2.58
C ALA A 39 -38.34 3.75 2.63
N ASN A 40 -38.21 2.60 1.95
CA ASN A 40 -36.94 1.87 1.83
C ASN A 40 -35.90 2.72 1.09
N THR A 41 -36.27 3.38 -0.03
CA THR A 41 -35.36 4.30 -0.73
C THR A 41 -34.90 5.43 0.17
N ASP A 42 -35.81 6.07 0.91
CA ASP A 42 -35.46 7.16 1.82
C ASP A 42 -34.52 6.69 2.94
N LEU A 43 -34.70 5.48 3.46
CA LEU A 43 -33.80 4.89 4.47
C LEU A 43 -32.40 4.66 3.91
N ILE A 44 -32.30 4.07 2.71
CA ILE A 44 -31.03 3.82 2.03
C ILE A 44 -30.29 5.14 1.74
N LEU A 45 -30.99 6.14 1.20
CA LEU A 45 -30.36 7.44 0.89
C LEU A 45 -29.89 8.19 2.15
N ARG A 46 -30.66 8.14 3.24
CA ARG A 46 -30.26 8.78 4.51
C ARG A 46 -29.03 8.14 5.12
N ARG A 47 -28.83 6.84 4.93
CA ARG A 47 -27.69 6.10 5.49
C ARG A 47 -26.35 6.67 5.03
N ASP A 48 -26.24 7.03 3.75
CA ASP A 48 -25.00 7.55 3.18
C ASP A 48 -24.84 9.08 3.29
N GLN A 49 -25.85 9.78 3.82
CA GLN A 49 -25.92 11.25 3.79
C GLN A 49 -24.75 11.91 4.55
N ASP A 50 -24.42 11.41 5.74
CA ASP A 50 -23.33 11.97 6.55
C ASP A 50 -21.96 11.76 5.89
N ALA A 51 -21.77 10.62 5.23
CA ALA A 51 -20.56 10.32 4.47
C ALA A 51 -20.43 11.21 3.23
N LEU A 52 -21.54 11.43 2.51
CA LEU A 52 -21.62 12.36 1.37
C LEU A 52 -21.32 13.80 1.79
N ASP A 53 -21.87 14.25 2.91
CA ASP A 53 -21.65 15.61 3.39
C ASP A 53 -20.23 15.81 3.91
N LEU A 54 -19.63 14.80 4.54
CA LEU A 54 -18.21 14.81 4.86
C LEU A 54 -17.33 14.87 3.61
N GLN A 55 -17.66 14.11 2.55
CA GLN A 55 -16.95 14.19 1.28
C GLN A 55 -17.01 15.60 0.68
N LYS A 56 -18.21 16.21 0.63
CA LYS A 56 -18.39 17.59 0.14
C LYS A 56 -17.57 18.58 0.97
N GLN A 57 -17.51 18.42 2.29
CA GLN A 57 -16.73 19.28 3.17
C GLN A 57 -15.22 19.18 2.89
N ILE A 58 -14.70 17.96 2.64
CA ILE A 58 -13.30 17.74 2.27
C ILE A 58 -12.97 18.41 0.93
N VAL A 59 -13.82 18.20 -0.08
CA VAL A 59 -13.65 18.80 -1.41
C VAL A 59 -13.70 20.33 -1.34
N LYS A 60 -14.67 20.88 -0.58
CA LYS A 60 -14.80 22.31 -0.34
C LYS A 60 -13.54 22.88 0.30
N PHE A 61 -13.04 22.25 1.36
CA PHE A 61 -11.81 22.67 2.04
C PHE A 61 -10.59 22.63 1.10
N ARG A 62 -10.46 21.58 0.27
CA ARG A 62 -9.40 21.50 -0.74
C ARG A 62 -9.45 22.70 -1.69
N ASN A 63 -10.61 22.92 -2.32
CA ASN A 63 -10.75 23.91 -3.37
C ASN A 63 -10.65 25.35 -2.83
N GLU A 64 -11.30 25.67 -1.71
CA GLU A 64 -11.38 27.03 -1.18
C GLU A 64 -10.14 27.45 -0.38
N VAL A 65 -9.46 26.50 0.27
CA VAL A 65 -8.36 26.81 1.19
C VAL A 65 -7.03 26.29 0.66
N VAL A 66 -6.91 25.00 0.39
CA VAL A 66 -5.61 24.38 0.05
C VAL A 66 -5.12 24.87 -1.30
N ASP A 67 -5.95 24.74 -2.34
CA ASP A 67 -5.59 25.14 -3.70
C ASP A 67 -5.33 26.64 -3.80
N HIS A 68 -6.13 27.44 -3.11
CA HIS A 68 -5.92 28.89 -3.03
C HIS A 68 -4.56 29.23 -2.42
N ILE A 69 -4.24 28.68 -1.24
CA ILE A 69 -2.96 28.97 -0.55
C ILE A 69 -1.78 28.46 -1.37
N GLN A 70 -1.86 27.26 -1.92
CA GLN A 70 -0.78 26.71 -2.76
C GLN A 70 -0.56 27.55 -4.01
N SER A 71 -1.63 28.02 -4.66
CA SER A 71 -1.52 28.94 -5.80
C SER A 71 -0.83 30.25 -5.43
N GLN A 72 -1.16 30.85 -4.28
CA GLN A 72 -0.50 32.08 -3.83
C GLN A 72 0.98 31.86 -3.52
N ILE A 73 1.32 30.74 -2.87
CA ILE A 73 2.72 30.41 -2.57
C ILE A 73 3.51 30.18 -3.86
N SER A 74 2.95 29.49 -4.84
CA SER A 74 3.55 29.32 -6.17
C SER A 74 3.84 30.67 -6.83
N LYS A 75 2.86 31.59 -6.87
CA LYS A 75 3.04 32.93 -7.46
C LYS A 75 4.16 33.73 -6.80
N VAL A 76 4.26 33.66 -5.46
CA VAL A 76 5.32 34.35 -4.71
C VAL A 76 6.68 33.71 -4.99
N SER A 77 6.75 32.38 -5.07
CA SER A 77 7.99 31.66 -5.38
C SER A 77 8.48 31.94 -6.80
N GLU A 78 7.56 32.04 -7.77
CA GLU A 78 7.86 32.42 -9.15
C GLU A 78 8.33 33.88 -9.26
N SER A 79 7.71 34.79 -8.49
CA SER A 79 8.07 36.22 -8.49
C SER A 79 9.39 36.51 -7.77
N PHE A 80 9.72 35.72 -6.74
CA PHE A 80 10.89 35.93 -5.90
C PHE A 80 11.65 34.63 -5.62
N PRO A 81 12.22 33.97 -6.65
CA PRO A 81 12.85 32.65 -6.50
C PRO A 81 14.02 32.63 -5.52
N ASN A 82 14.72 33.76 -5.38
CA ASN A 82 15.87 33.91 -4.48
C ASN A 82 15.46 34.11 -3.01
N ILE A 83 14.20 34.46 -2.74
CA ILE A 83 13.69 34.78 -1.40
C ILE A 83 12.72 33.71 -0.93
N ALA A 84 11.80 33.30 -1.80
CA ALA A 84 10.79 32.29 -1.54
C ALA A 84 11.11 31.01 -2.33
N LYS A 85 11.84 30.09 -1.68
CA LYS A 85 12.05 28.75 -2.26
C LYS A 85 10.73 28.02 -2.43
N THR A 86 10.59 27.28 -3.52
CA THR A 86 9.44 26.39 -3.72
C THR A 86 9.58 25.18 -2.79
N TYR A 87 8.58 24.96 -1.96
CA TYR A 87 8.50 23.79 -1.10
C TYR A 87 7.43 22.84 -1.60
N GLU A 88 7.70 21.53 -1.49
CA GLU A 88 6.68 20.52 -1.76
C GLU A 88 5.76 20.41 -0.56
N MET A 89 4.53 20.90 -0.72
CA MET A 89 3.48 20.79 0.28
C MET A 89 2.47 19.73 -0.16
N PRO A 90 2.39 18.58 0.52
CA PRO A 90 1.53 17.48 0.09
C PRO A 90 0.05 17.68 0.45
N PHE A 91 -0.37 18.85 0.93
CA PHE A 91 -1.72 19.08 1.47
C PHE A 91 -2.85 18.78 0.48
N ARG A 92 -2.66 19.10 -0.80
CA ARG A 92 -3.63 18.77 -1.86
C ARG A 92 -3.80 17.26 -1.98
N PHE A 93 -2.70 16.52 -2.15
CA PHE A 93 -2.76 15.07 -2.26
C PHE A 93 -3.26 14.39 -0.97
N ARG A 94 -3.02 14.98 0.20
CA ARG A 94 -3.62 14.54 1.46
C ARG A 94 -5.14 14.72 1.45
N CYS A 95 -5.68 15.79 0.87
CA CYS A 95 -7.13 15.93 0.68
C CYS A 95 -7.67 14.88 -0.30
N ASP A 96 -6.93 14.60 -1.38
CA ASP A 96 -7.31 13.57 -2.34
C ASP A 96 -7.36 12.19 -1.65
N VAL A 97 -6.37 11.84 -0.83
CA VAL A 97 -6.39 10.61 0.00
C VAL A 97 -7.62 10.55 0.91
N LEU A 98 -7.95 11.65 1.61
CA LEU A 98 -9.13 11.70 2.47
C LEU A 98 -10.42 11.49 1.69
N GLU A 99 -10.52 12.09 0.49
CA GLU A 99 -11.63 11.86 -0.42
C GLU A 99 -11.71 10.38 -0.85
N CYS A 100 -10.58 9.76 -1.19
CA CYS A 100 -10.51 8.33 -1.54
C CYS A 100 -10.97 7.42 -0.40
N ARG A 101 -10.62 7.77 0.86
CA ARG A 101 -11.02 7.01 2.04
C ARG A 101 -12.53 7.01 2.25
N ILE A 102 -13.17 8.17 2.18
CA ILE A 102 -14.63 8.25 2.39
C ILE A 102 -15.40 7.60 1.24
N VAL A 103 -14.93 7.74 0.00
CA VAL A 103 -15.49 7.05 -1.16
C VAL A 103 -15.41 5.54 -1.01
N GLY A 104 -14.26 5.01 -0.59
CA GLY A 104 -14.10 3.58 -0.36
C GLY A 104 -14.95 3.02 0.78
N ILE A 105 -15.38 3.85 1.74
CA ILE A 105 -16.35 3.47 2.78
C ILE A 105 -17.76 3.42 2.18
N ARG A 106 -18.17 4.46 1.45
CA ARG A 106 -19.49 4.55 0.82
C ARG A 106 -19.76 3.41 -0.16
N ILE A 107 -18.81 3.12 -1.06
CA ILE A 107 -18.97 2.02 -2.04
C ILE A 107 -19.10 0.68 -1.30
N ALA A 108 -18.27 0.44 -0.28
CA ALA A 108 -18.35 -0.80 0.50
C ALA A 108 -19.71 -0.95 1.22
N ASP A 109 -20.23 0.13 1.81
CA ASP A 109 -21.53 0.13 2.48
C ASP A 109 -22.67 -0.12 1.49
N SER A 110 -22.64 0.56 0.33
CA SER A 110 -23.60 0.36 -0.76
C SER A 110 -23.60 -1.10 -1.26
N LEU A 111 -22.44 -1.73 -1.40
CA LEU A 111 -22.34 -3.15 -1.79
C LEU A 111 -22.86 -4.09 -0.71
N GLN A 112 -22.58 -3.81 0.57
CA GLN A 112 -23.10 -4.58 1.69
C GLN A 112 -24.62 -4.49 1.78
N MET A 113 -25.17 -3.28 1.62
CA MET A 113 -26.61 -3.05 1.56
C MET A 113 -27.23 -3.77 0.37
N ALA A 114 -26.65 -3.63 -0.83
CA ALA A 114 -27.12 -4.32 -2.03
C ALA A 114 -27.15 -5.84 -1.85
N GLY A 115 -26.09 -6.44 -1.28
CA GLY A 115 -26.06 -7.86 -0.93
C GLY A 115 -27.23 -8.26 -0.03
N HIS A 116 -27.49 -7.49 1.04
CA HIS A 116 -28.63 -7.75 1.92
C HIS A 116 -29.98 -7.64 1.21
N LEU A 117 -30.18 -6.60 0.37
CA LEU A 117 -31.43 -6.41 -0.35
C LEU A 117 -31.74 -7.54 -1.34
N LEU A 118 -30.70 -8.12 -1.96
CA LEU A 118 -30.84 -9.23 -2.89
C LEU A 118 -31.26 -10.53 -2.19
N ASP A 119 -30.86 -10.72 -0.93
CA ASP A 119 -31.18 -11.91 -0.14
C ASP A 119 -32.58 -11.85 0.50
N LEU A 120 -33.21 -10.68 0.54
CA LEU A 120 -34.56 -10.52 1.09
C LEU A 120 -35.61 -11.19 0.20
N ARG A 121 -36.58 -11.85 0.84
CA ARG A 121 -37.75 -12.44 0.15
C ARG A 121 -38.87 -11.40 0.04
N ASP A 122 -38.90 -10.70 -1.07
CA ASP A 122 -40.00 -9.81 -1.46
C ASP A 122 -40.83 -10.44 -2.60
N PRO A 123 -42.13 -10.73 -2.39
CA PRO A 123 -43.02 -11.27 -3.42
C PRO A 123 -43.14 -10.39 -4.67
N SER A 124 -42.89 -9.08 -4.55
CA SER A 124 -42.99 -8.10 -5.64
C SER A 124 -41.67 -7.87 -6.38
N PHE A 125 -40.59 -8.52 -5.93
CA PHE A 125 -39.23 -8.30 -6.41
C PHE A 125 -38.76 -6.82 -6.35
N GLY A 126 -39.41 -5.97 -5.54
CA GLY A 126 -39.14 -4.54 -5.47
C GLY A 126 -37.81 -4.26 -4.80
N VAL A 127 -37.56 -4.91 -3.66
CA VAL A 127 -36.33 -4.75 -2.89
C VAL A 127 -35.11 -5.34 -3.60
N GLN A 128 -35.26 -6.48 -4.28
CA GLN A 128 -34.16 -7.06 -5.07
C GLN A 128 -33.84 -6.19 -6.29
N ARG A 129 -34.84 -5.56 -6.92
CA ARG A 129 -34.59 -4.55 -7.98
C ARG A 129 -33.82 -3.34 -7.45
N GLN A 130 -34.13 -2.87 -6.23
CA GLN A 130 -33.33 -1.83 -5.57
C GLN A 130 -31.89 -2.30 -5.33
N GLY A 131 -31.69 -3.53 -4.83
CA GLY A 131 -30.37 -4.14 -4.68
C GLY A 131 -29.58 -4.19 -5.99
N MET A 132 -30.22 -4.61 -7.09
CA MET A 132 -29.60 -4.61 -8.44
C MET A 132 -29.20 -3.20 -8.88
N THR A 133 -30.08 -2.21 -8.70
CA THR A 133 -29.78 -0.80 -9.03
C THR A 133 -28.60 -0.27 -8.21
N MET A 134 -28.50 -0.64 -6.93
CA MET A 134 -27.37 -0.28 -6.07
C MET A 134 -26.07 -0.92 -6.56
N LEU A 135 -26.09 -2.19 -6.98
CA LEU A 135 -24.91 -2.83 -7.59
C LEU A 135 -24.48 -2.10 -8.88
N GLU A 136 -25.41 -1.79 -9.78
CA GLU A 136 -25.09 -1.05 -11.00
C GLU A 136 -24.48 0.32 -10.71
N TYR A 137 -25.01 1.03 -9.71
CA TYR A 137 -24.48 2.32 -9.28
C TYR A 137 -23.08 2.18 -8.67
N ALA A 138 -22.88 1.23 -7.75
CA ALA A 138 -21.58 0.97 -7.13
C ALA A 138 -20.52 0.58 -8.16
N TYR A 139 -20.88 -0.18 -9.19
CA TYR A 139 -20.01 -0.49 -10.32
C TYR A 139 -19.60 0.77 -11.09
N LYS A 140 -20.58 1.58 -11.53
CA LYS A 140 -20.31 2.84 -12.27
C LYS A 140 -19.48 3.82 -11.45
N GLU A 141 -19.79 3.96 -10.17
CA GLU A 141 -19.04 4.81 -9.23
C GLU A 141 -17.60 4.29 -9.09
N SER A 142 -17.40 2.98 -8.93
CA SER A 142 -16.07 2.37 -8.83
C SER A 142 -15.21 2.63 -10.06
N VAL A 143 -15.76 2.48 -11.27
CA VAL A 143 -15.07 2.76 -12.53
C VAL A 143 -14.70 4.25 -12.63
N ALA A 144 -15.66 5.14 -12.39
CA ALA A 144 -15.42 6.58 -12.47
C ALA A 144 -14.32 7.05 -11.49
N TYR A 145 -14.27 6.48 -10.28
CA TYR A 145 -13.20 6.78 -9.34
C TYR A 145 -11.87 6.14 -9.72
N ALA A 146 -11.84 4.95 -10.34
CA ALA A 146 -10.60 4.36 -10.84
C ALA A 146 -9.91 5.27 -11.87
N ASP A 147 -10.68 5.81 -12.82
CA ASP A 147 -10.22 6.76 -13.82
C ASP A 147 -9.71 8.05 -13.17
N ARG A 148 -10.49 8.61 -12.24
CA ARG A 148 -10.11 9.83 -11.52
C ARG A 148 -8.82 9.64 -10.71
N TYR A 149 -8.61 8.48 -10.10
CA TYR A 149 -7.37 8.21 -9.38
C TYR A 149 -6.18 8.03 -10.32
N GLU A 150 -6.38 7.47 -11.50
CA GLU A 150 -5.35 7.42 -12.54
C GLU A 150 -4.92 8.84 -12.96
N GLU A 151 -5.86 9.76 -13.11
CA GLU A 151 -5.56 11.18 -13.39
C GLU A 151 -4.75 11.84 -12.28
N ILE A 152 -5.09 11.59 -11.01
CA ILE A 152 -4.30 12.10 -9.86
C ILE A 152 -2.89 11.50 -9.87
N LEU A 153 -2.76 10.20 -10.14
CA LEU A 153 -1.47 9.49 -10.18
C LEU A 153 -0.59 9.88 -11.38
N LYS A 154 -1.16 10.42 -12.46
CA LYS A 154 -0.41 11.02 -13.58
C LYS A 154 0.33 12.31 -13.17
N ASN A 155 -0.04 12.94 -12.06
CA ASN A 155 0.69 14.09 -11.54
C ASN A 155 2.06 13.64 -10.99
N GLY A 156 3.13 13.91 -11.74
CA GLY A 156 4.49 13.49 -11.37
C GLY A 156 4.98 13.96 -9.99
N ARG A 157 4.39 15.01 -9.41
CA ARG A 157 4.74 15.47 -8.05
C ARG A 157 4.38 14.45 -6.96
N ILE A 158 3.44 13.54 -7.23
CA ILE A 158 3.05 12.51 -6.26
C ILE A 158 4.20 11.57 -5.89
N GLN A 159 5.12 11.32 -6.84
CA GLN A 159 6.30 10.47 -6.65
C GLN A 159 7.29 11.07 -5.63
N LEU A 160 7.16 12.38 -5.36
CA LEU A 160 7.94 13.04 -4.32
C LEU A 160 7.47 12.62 -2.93
N SER A 161 6.21 12.19 -2.76
CA SER A 161 5.60 11.74 -1.50
C SER A 161 5.24 10.24 -1.52
N PRO A 162 6.21 9.31 -1.35
CA PRO A 162 6.00 7.86 -1.44
C PRO A 162 4.86 7.31 -0.59
N LEU A 163 4.61 7.87 0.60
CA LEU A 163 3.52 7.43 1.48
C LEU A 163 2.15 7.70 0.85
N ILE A 164 1.99 8.88 0.27
CA ILE A 164 0.74 9.29 -0.38
C ILE A 164 0.57 8.55 -1.71
N ASP A 165 1.64 8.37 -2.48
CA ASP A 165 1.62 7.58 -3.72
C ASP A 165 1.17 6.14 -3.47
N ALA A 166 1.78 5.45 -2.50
CA ALA A 166 1.41 4.09 -2.14
C ALA A 166 -0.06 3.98 -1.70
N GLU A 167 -0.52 4.91 -0.87
CA GLU A 167 -1.90 4.92 -0.40
C GLU A 167 -2.91 5.21 -1.52
N LEU A 168 -2.66 6.20 -2.38
CA LEU A 168 -3.55 6.51 -3.51
C LEU A 168 -3.64 5.35 -4.50
N ARG A 169 -2.52 4.67 -4.77
CA ARG A 169 -2.52 3.45 -5.59
C ARG A 169 -3.34 2.33 -4.95
N LEU A 170 -3.23 2.12 -3.64
CA LEU A 170 -4.08 1.14 -2.95
C LEU A 170 -5.55 1.49 -3.05
N HIS A 171 -5.91 2.77 -2.97
CA HIS A 171 -7.28 3.22 -3.20
C HIS A 171 -7.76 2.94 -4.61
N GLN A 172 -6.93 3.20 -5.62
CA GLN A 172 -7.21 2.84 -7.01
C GLN A 172 -7.42 1.35 -7.19
N ILE A 173 -6.55 0.52 -6.63
CA ILE A 173 -6.67 -0.93 -6.70
C ILE A 173 -7.95 -1.39 -6.02
N ARG A 174 -8.30 -0.81 -4.86
CA ARG A 174 -9.51 -1.17 -4.12
C ARG A 174 -10.79 -0.87 -4.89
N VAL A 175 -10.88 0.27 -5.59
CA VAL A 175 -12.04 0.55 -6.45
C VAL A 175 -12.08 -0.34 -7.69
N GLY A 176 -10.92 -0.71 -8.24
CA GLY A 176 -10.83 -1.75 -9.27
C GLY A 176 -11.37 -3.11 -8.79
N LEU A 177 -11.02 -3.50 -7.56
CA LEU A 177 -11.56 -4.72 -6.94
C LEU A 177 -13.08 -4.66 -6.74
N PHE A 178 -13.62 -3.51 -6.31
CA PHE A 178 -15.08 -3.32 -6.24
C PHE A 178 -15.73 -3.48 -7.61
N ALA A 179 -15.16 -2.87 -8.65
CA ALA A 179 -15.68 -2.98 -10.01
C ALA A 179 -15.68 -4.43 -10.52
N ILE A 180 -14.59 -5.19 -10.29
CA ILE A 180 -14.50 -6.61 -10.65
C ILE A 180 -15.54 -7.44 -9.90
N ALA A 181 -15.60 -7.31 -8.57
CA ALA A 181 -16.53 -8.06 -7.72
C ALA A 181 -17.99 -7.81 -8.14
N THR A 182 -18.33 -6.54 -8.34
CA THR A 182 -19.69 -6.12 -8.71
C THR A 182 -20.08 -6.58 -10.10
N ARG A 183 -19.17 -6.49 -11.09
CA ARG A 183 -19.41 -7.02 -12.43
C ARG A 183 -19.67 -8.52 -12.40
N CYS A 184 -18.79 -9.29 -11.76
CA CYS A 184 -18.96 -10.74 -11.65
C CYS A 184 -20.29 -11.10 -10.98
N ARG A 185 -20.70 -10.36 -9.95
CA ARG A 185 -22.00 -10.56 -9.30
C ARG A 185 -23.17 -10.23 -10.22
N LEU A 186 -23.10 -9.12 -10.96
CA LEU A 186 -24.13 -8.74 -11.93
C LEU A 186 -24.27 -9.77 -13.05
N ASP A 187 -23.15 -10.31 -13.55
CA ASP A 187 -23.14 -11.37 -14.58
C ASP A 187 -23.87 -12.63 -14.08
N VAL A 188 -23.63 -13.05 -12.83
CA VAL A 188 -24.32 -14.20 -12.19
C VAL A 188 -25.82 -13.94 -12.03
N LEU A 189 -26.21 -12.70 -11.74
CA LEU A 189 -27.62 -12.30 -11.57
C LEU A 189 -28.33 -12.05 -12.92
N GLY A 190 -27.66 -12.24 -14.06
CA GLY A 190 -28.21 -11.97 -15.39
C GLY A 190 -28.37 -10.48 -15.70
N GLY A 191 -27.72 -9.61 -14.91
CA GLY A 191 -27.65 -8.18 -15.18
C GLY A 191 -26.71 -7.89 -16.34
N SER A 192 -27.14 -7.06 -17.30
CA SER A 192 -26.25 -6.58 -18.35
C SER A 192 -25.71 -5.20 -17.96
N VAL A 193 -24.46 -5.16 -17.50
CA VAL A 193 -23.72 -3.91 -17.53
C VAL A 193 -23.33 -3.66 -18.98
N ARG A 194 -23.96 -2.67 -19.63
CA ARG A 194 -23.44 -2.10 -20.88
C ARG A 194 -22.12 -1.39 -20.56
N SER A 195 -21.03 -2.16 -20.45
CA SER A 195 -19.69 -1.64 -20.24
C SER A 195 -18.95 -1.63 -21.58
N ASP A 196 -18.25 -0.53 -21.84
CA ASP A 196 -17.20 -0.55 -22.84
C ASP A 196 -16.10 -1.51 -22.34
N PRO A 197 -15.73 -2.55 -23.10
CA PRO A 197 -14.74 -3.54 -22.68
C PRO A 197 -13.34 -2.95 -22.43
N THR A 198 -13.11 -1.68 -22.77
CA THR A 198 -11.84 -0.95 -22.61
C THR A 198 -11.67 -0.22 -21.28
N SER A 199 -12.71 -0.08 -20.46
CA SER A 199 -12.66 0.74 -19.23
C SER A 199 -12.31 -0.05 -17.96
N ILE A 200 -12.32 -1.38 -18.01
CA ILE A 200 -12.10 -2.22 -16.83
C ILE A 200 -10.62 -2.58 -16.75
N GLU A 201 -9.96 -2.18 -15.67
CA GLU A 201 -8.67 -2.75 -15.31
C GLU A 201 -8.84 -4.25 -15.07
N ASP A 202 -8.30 -5.05 -15.97
CA ASP A 202 -8.28 -6.49 -15.80
C ASP A 202 -7.43 -6.90 -14.59
N SER A 203 -7.60 -8.15 -14.13
CA SER A 203 -6.85 -8.68 -12.98
C SER A 203 -5.33 -8.55 -13.18
N ALA A 204 -4.84 -8.67 -14.42
CA ALA A 204 -3.43 -8.51 -14.75
C ALA A 204 -2.94 -7.06 -14.52
N THR A 205 -3.71 -6.06 -14.93
CA THR A 205 -3.42 -4.64 -14.73
C THR A 205 -3.38 -4.30 -13.24
N LEU A 206 -4.35 -4.78 -12.46
CA LEU A 206 -4.34 -4.59 -11.00
C LEU A 206 -3.15 -5.27 -10.32
N LYS A 207 -2.74 -6.46 -10.75
CA LYS A 207 -1.53 -7.13 -10.26
C LYS A 207 -0.28 -6.29 -10.54
N ASN A 208 -0.14 -5.75 -11.75
CA ASN A 208 0.98 -4.88 -12.10
C ASN A 208 1.01 -3.60 -11.24
N LYS A 209 -0.16 -3.02 -10.93
CA LYS A 209 -0.26 -1.87 -10.02
C LYS A 209 0.10 -2.25 -8.58
N LEU A 210 -0.33 -3.42 -8.11
CA LEU A 210 0.03 -3.95 -6.80
C LEU A 210 1.53 -4.17 -6.65
N SER A 211 2.20 -4.74 -7.66
CA SER A 211 3.65 -4.92 -7.65
C SER A 211 4.37 -3.58 -7.44
N LYS A 212 3.93 -2.50 -8.10
CA LYS A 212 4.49 -1.15 -7.88
C LYS A 212 4.30 -0.66 -6.45
N VAL A 213 3.15 -0.93 -5.83
CA VAL A 213 2.92 -0.59 -4.42
C VAL A 213 3.85 -1.37 -3.51
N MET A 214 3.99 -2.68 -3.74
CA MET A 214 4.90 -3.53 -2.98
C MET A 214 6.34 -3.03 -3.08
N ASP A 215 6.82 -2.70 -4.28
CA ASP A 215 8.15 -2.12 -4.51
C ASP A 215 8.38 -0.82 -3.70
N ILE A 216 7.37 0.06 -3.65
CA ILE A 216 7.44 1.29 -2.84
C ILE A 216 7.53 0.91 -1.36
N CYS A 217 6.63 0.05 -0.87
CA CYS A 217 6.56 -0.29 0.54
C CYS A 217 7.82 -1.03 1.04
N GLU A 218 8.42 -1.89 0.22
CA GLU A 218 9.67 -2.59 0.53
C GLU A 218 10.86 -1.63 0.67
N ARG A 219 10.85 -0.52 -0.07
CA ARG A 219 11.88 0.53 0.05
C ARG A 219 11.70 1.41 1.29
N TYR A 220 10.50 1.42 1.88
CA TYR A 220 10.13 2.30 3.00
C TYR A 220 9.43 1.53 4.15
N PRO A 221 10.07 0.49 4.72
CA PRO A 221 9.41 -0.46 5.62
C PRO A 221 8.87 0.19 6.90
N ASP A 222 9.56 1.19 7.45
CA ASP A 222 9.19 1.82 8.72
C ASP A 222 7.85 2.56 8.67
N THR A 223 7.54 3.19 7.53
CA THR A 223 6.34 4.01 7.34
C THR A 223 5.24 3.29 6.56
N HIS A 224 5.58 2.26 5.79
CA HIS A 224 4.67 1.64 4.82
C HIS A 224 4.30 0.18 5.13
N LYS A 225 4.80 -0.42 6.22
CA LYS A 225 4.57 -1.83 6.56
C LYS A 225 3.10 -2.28 6.44
N LEU A 226 2.16 -1.50 6.97
CA LEU A 226 0.74 -1.87 6.94
C LEU A 226 0.09 -1.69 5.56
N LEU A 227 0.66 -0.82 4.72
CA LEU A 227 0.27 -0.71 3.31
C LEU A 227 0.79 -1.92 2.51
N LEU A 228 1.97 -2.46 2.86
CA LEU A 228 2.47 -3.72 2.28
C LEU A 228 1.53 -4.88 2.61
N GLU A 229 1.11 -5.03 3.87
CA GLU A 229 0.14 -6.06 4.25
C GLU A 229 -1.17 -5.93 3.47
N THR A 230 -1.65 -4.69 3.26
CA THR A 230 -2.83 -4.44 2.44
C THR A 230 -2.62 -4.88 0.98
N ALA A 231 -1.46 -4.57 0.39
CA ALA A 231 -1.14 -4.99 -0.96
C ALA A 231 -1.13 -6.54 -1.08
N THR A 232 -0.61 -7.24 -0.06
CA THR A 232 -0.67 -8.70 0.02
C THR A 232 -2.11 -9.21 0.12
N ASP A 233 -2.95 -8.60 0.97
CA ASP A 233 -4.37 -8.96 1.09
C ASP A 233 -5.12 -8.78 -0.25
N PHE A 234 -4.81 -7.71 -1.00
CA PHE A 234 -5.38 -7.47 -2.34
C PHE A 234 -4.87 -8.47 -3.40
N MET A 235 -3.59 -8.85 -3.35
CA MET A 235 -3.07 -9.91 -4.22
C MET A 235 -3.82 -11.22 -4.01
N GLN A 236 -4.03 -11.63 -2.75
CA GLN A 236 -4.80 -12.84 -2.42
C GLN A 236 -6.27 -12.73 -2.87
N ALA A 237 -6.87 -11.55 -2.76
CA ALA A 237 -8.23 -11.29 -3.23
C ALA A 237 -8.35 -11.48 -4.76
N LEU A 238 -7.37 -11.03 -5.54
CA LEU A 238 -7.33 -11.20 -7.01
C LEU A 238 -7.17 -12.66 -7.44
N GLU A 239 -6.64 -13.54 -6.58
CA GLU A 239 -6.54 -14.98 -6.83
C GLU A 239 -7.87 -15.70 -6.61
N ARG A 240 -8.85 -15.06 -5.96
CA ARG A 240 -10.15 -15.65 -5.61
C ARG A 240 -11.34 -14.79 -6.08
N PRO A 241 -11.48 -14.55 -7.40
CA PRO A 241 -12.51 -13.65 -7.93
C PRO A 241 -13.94 -14.13 -7.65
N ALA A 242 -14.18 -15.45 -7.60
CA ALA A 242 -15.49 -16.01 -7.25
C ALA A 242 -15.92 -15.64 -5.83
N LEU A 243 -14.99 -15.74 -4.85
CA LEU A 243 -15.26 -15.37 -3.46
C LEU A 243 -15.58 -13.88 -3.31
N LEU A 244 -14.89 -13.03 -4.08
CA LEU A 244 -15.18 -11.59 -4.12
C LEU A 244 -16.57 -11.30 -4.71
N ALA A 245 -16.97 -12.00 -5.76
CA ALA A 245 -18.29 -11.84 -6.37
C ALA A 245 -19.41 -12.29 -5.43
N ASP A 246 -19.21 -13.40 -4.71
CA ASP A 246 -20.22 -13.96 -3.82
C ASP A 246 -20.41 -13.12 -2.55
N THR A 247 -19.32 -12.66 -1.95
CA THR A 247 -19.37 -11.91 -0.68
C THR A 247 -19.51 -10.41 -0.89
N LEU A 248 -19.18 -9.90 -2.07
CA LEU A 248 -19.00 -8.47 -2.36
C LEU A 248 -18.07 -7.75 -1.37
N ASN A 249 -17.24 -8.51 -0.65
CA ASN A 249 -16.44 -8.00 0.44
C ASN A 249 -14.98 -7.84 -0.01
N VAL A 250 -14.61 -6.62 -0.34
CA VAL A 250 -13.22 -6.27 -0.66
C VAL A 250 -12.48 -5.88 0.62
N PRO A 251 -11.26 -6.39 0.86
CA PRO A 251 -10.48 -6.06 2.05
C PRO A 251 -10.34 -4.54 2.27
N LYS A 252 -10.28 -4.13 3.54
CA LYS A 252 -10.05 -2.73 3.92
C LYS A 252 -8.55 -2.42 3.90
N ILE A 253 -8.19 -1.20 3.48
CA ILE A 253 -6.80 -0.75 3.58
C ILE A 253 -6.47 -0.50 5.06
N LYS A 254 -5.30 -0.98 5.50
CA LYS A 254 -4.85 -0.87 6.88
C LYS A 254 -4.12 0.45 7.11
N TYR A 255 -4.86 1.48 7.54
CA TYR A 255 -4.33 2.85 7.69
C TYR A 255 -3.56 3.12 8.99
N ARG A 256 -3.46 2.18 9.96
CA ARG A 256 -3.01 2.50 11.32
C ARG A 256 -1.66 3.24 11.37
N GLY A 257 -0.68 2.84 10.55
CA GLY A 257 0.63 3.51 10.48
C GLY A 257 0.52 4.92 9.89
N VAL A 258 -0.32 5.12 8.87
CA VAL A 258 -0.60 6.45 8.32
C VAL A 258 -1.33 7.34 9.33
N ARG A 259 -2.25 6.76 10.12
CA ARG A 259 -3.00 7.47 11.18
C ARG A 259 -2.08 8.01 12.27
N GLU A 260 -1.04 7.27 12.64
CA GLU A 260 -0.06 7.74 13.62
C GLU A 260 0.67 8.99 13.12
N ILE A 261 1.08 8.99 11.85
CA ILE A 261 1.69 10.13 11.19
C ILE A 261 0.72 11.33 11.12
N GLU A 262 -0.54 11.10 10.75
CA GLU A 262 -1.57 12.15 10.70
C GLU A 262 -1.86 12.76 12.07
N LYS A 263 -1.87 11.94 13.14
CA LYS A 263 -2.01 12.43 14.52
C LYS A 263 -0.86 13.34 14.92
N LEU A 264 0.37 12.96 14.58
CA LEU A 264 1.55 13.81 14.82
C LEU A 264 1.46 15.12 14.03
N TRP A 265 1.00 15.07 12.78
CA TRP A 265 0.74 16.28 11.99
C TRP A 265 -0.30 17.21 12.63
N GLY A 266 -1.31 16.66 13.31
CA GLY A 266 -2.26 17.41 14.10
C GLY A 266 -1.66 18.19 15.26
N ASN A 267 -0.67 17.57 15.92
CA ASN A 267 0.05 18.11 17.07
C ASN A 267 1.37 18.79 16.67
N TYR A 268 1.43 19.33 15.45
CA TYR A 268 2.64 19.96 14.90
C TYR A 268 3.15 21.09 15.81
N GLU A 269 4.42 20.99 16.19
CA GLU A 269 5.13 22.02 16.96
C GLU A 269 5.81 23.02 16.03
N VAL A 270 5.50 24.30 16.23
CA VAL A 270 6.06 25.43 15.47
C VAL A 270 7.47 25.75 15.95
N GLY A 271 8.34 26.24 15.04
CA GLY A 271 9.66 26.79 15.40
C GLY A 271 10.84 25.83 15.20
N SER A 272 10.66 24.69 14.55
CA SER A 272 11.77 23.79 14.18
C SER A 272 11.62 23.19 12.77
N PRO A 273 11.44 24.01 11.72
CA PRO A 273 11.27 23.51 10.37
C PRO A 273 12.57 22.89 9.84
N LYS A 274 12.47 21.70 9.27
CA LYS A 274 13.49 21.06 8.43
C LYS A 274 12.90 20.76 7.06
N VAL A 275 13.78 20.69 6.08
CA VAL A 275 13.44 20.35 4.69
C VAL A 275 14.17 19.06 4.33
N CYS A 276 13.46 18.06 3.80
CA CYS A 276 14.10 16.82 3.34
C CYS A 276 14.67 16.97 1.92
N GLY A 277 15.42 15.97 1.45
CA GLY A 277 16.00 15.97 0.10
C GLY A 277 14.98 16.02 -1.05
N LYS A 278 13.71 15.70 -0.78
CA LYS A 278 12.59 15.84 -1.74
C LYS A 278 11.82 17.17 -1.61
N GLY A 279 12.30 18.11 -0.80
CA GLY A 279 11.71 19.45 -0.66
C GLY A 279 10.52 19.55 0.30
N HIS A 280 10.18 18.49 1.05
CA HIS A 280 9.11 18.55 2.04
C HIS A 280 9.54 19.27 3.31
N VAL A 281 8.69 20.18 3.78
CA VAL A 281 8.86 20.90 5.06
C VAL A 281 8.18 20.11 6.17
N TYR A 282 8.89 19.85 7.28
CA TYR A 282 8.37 19.17 8.47
C TYR A 282 9.00 19.72 9.75
N SER A 283 8.39 19.46 10.91
CA SER A 283 8.97 19.87 12.21
C SER A 283 9.89 18.76 12.70
N ALA A 284 11.16 19.10 12.96
CA ALA A 284 12.14 18.16 13.49
C ALA A 284 11.82 17.73 14.93
N ARG A 285 11.05 18.53 15.68
CA ARG A 285 10.58 18.17 17.03
C ARG A 285 9.44 17.16 16.96
N THR A 286 8.46 17.42 16.09
CA THR A 286 7.32 16.51 15.90
C THR A 286 7.72 15.20 15.21
N PHE A 287 8.67 15.25 14.28
CA PHE A 287 9.16 14.08 13.54
C PHE A 287 10.68 13.94 13.71
N PRO A 288 11.15 13.43 14.86
CA PRO A 288 12.57 13.32 15.15
C PRO A 288 13.28 12.29 14.26
N LYS A 289 12.55 11.29 13.77
CA LYS A 289 13.07 10.21 12.91
C LYS A 289 13.24 10.62 11.45
N GLY A 290 12.85 11.84 11.07
CA GLY A 290 12.98 12.36 9.71
C GLY A 290 11.64 12.70 9.05
N CYS A 291 11.66 12.83 7.72
CA CYS A 291 10.48 13.27 6.98
C CYS A 291 9.38 12.20 6.98
N PRO A 292 8.16 12.50 7.45
CA PRO A 292 7.08 11.51 7.52
C PRO A 292 6.54 11.08 6.16
N GLU A 293 6.75 11.87 5.11
CA GLU A 293 6.32 11.54 3.74
C GLU A 293 7.31 10.65 3.00
N CYS A 294 8.60 10.75 3.37
CA CYS A 294 9.68 10.01 2.72
C CYS A 294 10.11 8.78 3.51
N GLY A 295 10.00 8.78 4.84
CA GLY A 295 10.55 7.73 5.68
C GLY A 295 12.07 7.56 5.53
N SER A 296 12.57 6.44 6.04
CA SER A 296 13.95 5.99 5.82
C SER A 296 13.97 5.00 4.67
N MET A 297 14.78 5.26 3.64
CA MET A 297 14.98 4.29 2.57
C MET A 297 15.80 3.10 3.08
N SER A 298 15.33 1.88 2.84
CA SER A 298 16.10 0.65 3.01
C SER A 298 16.46 0.04 1.66
N LYS A 299 17.63 -0.61 1.59
CA LYS A 299 17.97 -1.46 0.44
C LYS A 299 17.02 -2.66 0.41
N THR A 300 16.51 -2.97 -0.77
CA THR A 300 15.68 -4.16 -0.98
C THR A 300 16.53 -5.43 -0.90
N ASN A 301 15.92 -6.58 -0.56
CA ASN A 301 16.63 -7.87 -0.54
C ASN A 301 17.29 -8.20 -1.88
N LYS A 302 16.67 -7.77 -3.00
CA LYS A 302 17.21 -7.95 -4.35
C LYS A 302 18.49 -7.14 -4.57
N GLU A 303 18.53 -5.89 -4.09
CA GLU A 303 19.73 -5.04 -4.16
C GLU A 303 20.84 -5.57 -3.25
N ILE A 304 20.49 -6.00 -2.03
CA ILE A 304 21.43 -6.64 -1.11
C ILE A 304 22.00 -7.90 -1.76
N TYR A 305 21.16 -8.72 -2.40
CA TYR A 305 21.60 -9.91 -3.12
C TYR A 305 22.51 -9.56 -4.28
N GLN A 306 22.18 -8.55 -5.10
CA GLN A 306 23.02 -8.12 -6.22
C GLN A 306 24.37 -7.51 -5.79
N GLU A 307 24.41 -6.80 -4.66
CA GLU A 307 25.67 -6.28 -4.11
C GLU A 307 26.52 -7.40 -3.51
N THR A 308 25.90 -8.27 -2.71
CA THR A 308 26.61 -9.40 -2.09
C THR A 308 27.04 -10.45 -3.12
N SER A 309 26.26 -10.66 -4.18
CA SER A 309 26.58 -11.60 -5.27
C SER A 309 27.78 -11.17 -6.10
N LYS A 310 28.10 -9.87 -6.17
CA LYS A 310 29.36 -9.38 -6.78
C LYS A 310 30.60 -9.82 -6.01
N HIS A 311 30.43 -10.17 -4.72
CA HIS A 311 31.50 -10.62 -3.83
C HIS A 311 31.44 -12.12 -3.56
N LEU A 312 30.47 -12.84 -4.13
CA LEU A 312 30.48 -14.28 -4.18
C LEU A 312 31.53 -14.70 -5.22
N PHE A 313 32.78 -14.88 -4.77
CA PHE A 313 33.87 -15.42 -5.58
C PHE A 313 33.67 -16.91 -5.83
N GLU A 314 32.52 -17.30 -6.39
CA GLU A 314 32.13 -18.69 -6.64
C GLU A 314 33.23 -19.42 -7.41
N ASP A 315 33.81 -18.79 -8.43
CA ASP A 315 34.92 -19.38 -9.20
C ASP A 315 36.19 -19.59 -8.37
N GLN A 316 36.53 -18.69 -7.45
CA GLN A 316 37.71 -18.83 -6.60
C GLN A 316 37.46 -19.87 -5.50
N PHE A 317 36.25 -19.90 -4.95
CA PHE A 317 35.79 -20.90 -4.00
C PHE A 317 35.79 -22.30 -4.63
N LEU A 318 35.23 -22.47 -5.83
CA LEU A 318 35.23 -23.72 -6.58
C LEU A 318 36.65 -24.14 -6.99
N LYS A 319 37.53 -23.20 -7.37
CA LYS A 319 38.95 -23.49 -7.60
C LYS A 319 39.65 -23.97 -6.32
N ALA A 320 39.42 -23.33 -5.19
CA ALA A 320 40.00 -23.73 -3.90
C ALA A 320 39.50 -25.11 -3.45
N MET A 321 38.21 -25.39 -3.64
CA MET A 321 37.63 -26.70 -3.36
C MET A 321 38.24 -27.80 -4.25
N ARG A 322 38.34 -27.56 -5.58
CA ARG A 322 38.96 -28.51 -6.52
C ARG A 322 40.45 -28.73 -6.23
N ALA A 323 41.19 -27.68 -5.84
CA ALA A 323 42.59 -27.77 -5.46
C ALA A 323 42.81 -28.64 -4.20
N ARG A 324 41.91 -28.53 -3.21
CA ARG A 324 41.92 -29.40 -2.02
C ARG A 324 41.61 -30.86 -2.36
N THR A 325 40.69 -31.11 -3.30
CA THR A 325 40.40 -32.48 -3.74
C THR A 325 41.56 -33.10 -4.52
N ALA A 326 42.29 -32.30 -5.31
CA ALA A 326 43.47 -32.75 -6.05
C ALA A 326 44.69 -33.07 -5.14
N GLN A 327 44.82 -32.40 -3.99
CA GLN A 327 45.84 -32.70 -2.98
C GLN A 327 45.53 -33.94 -2.12
N ALA A 328 44.30 -34.45 -2.17
CA ALA A 328 43.88 -35.62 -1.39
C ALA A 328 44.17 -36.98 -2.09
N VAL A 329 44.94 -36.98 -3.18
CA VAL A 329 45.46 -38.23 -3.78
C VAL A 329 46.78 -38.59 -3.07
N PRO A 330 46.88 -39.71 -2.34
CA PRO A 330 48.08 -40.04 -1.59
C PRO A 330 49.20 -40.48 -2.53
N ALA A 331 50.28 -39.70 -2.57
CA ALA A 331 51.56 -40.15 -3.09
C ALA A 331 52.09 -41.28 -2.18
N THR A 332 52.33 -42.44 -2.78
CA THR A 332 52.94 -43.62 -2.16
C THR A 332 54.28 -43.28 -1.52
N PRO A 333 54.56 -43.68 -0.26
CA PRO A 333 55.80 -43.30 0.42
C PRO A 333 56.99 -44.15 -0.06
N PRO A 334 58.15 -43.54 -0.40
CA PRO A 334 59.39 -44.28 -0.53
C PRO A 334 59.98 -44.64 0.86
N LYS A 335 60.57 -45.83 0.91
CA LYS A 335 61.12 -46.51 2.10
C LYS A 335 62.21 -45.70 2.81
N VAL A 336 62.14 -45.76 4.14
CA VAL A 336 63.06 -45.22 5.14
C VAL A 336 64.44 -45.88 5.04
N GLU A 337 65.50 -45.10 4.79
CA GLU A 337 66.87 -45.45 5.21
C GLU A 337 67.07 -45.00 6.65
N LYS A 338 67.42 -45.95 7.52
CA LYS A 338 67.65 -45.76 8.96
C LYS A 338 68.84 -44.82 9.19
N ALA A 339 68.60 -43.67 9.81
CA ALA A 339 69.66 -42.88 10.43
C ALA A 339 70.18 -43.61 11.69
N LEU A 340 71.47 -43.94 11.71
CA LEU A 340 72.17 -44.54 12.86
C LEU A 340 72.06 -43.64 14.11
N SER A 341 71.90 -44.27 15.27
CA SER A 341 71.67 -43.57 16.54
C SER A 341 72.96 -42.93 17.07
N ASN A 342 72.81 -41.97 17.99
CA ASN A 342 73.93 -41.18 18.52
C ASN A 342 74.99 -42.03 19.26
N GLU A 343 74.63 -43.20 19.81
CA GLU A 343 75.58 -44.12 20.43
C GLU A 343 76.55 -44.75 19.42
N GLU A 344 76.06 -45.08 18.22
CA GLU A 344 76.88 -45.66 17.14
C GLU A 344 77.87 -44.64 16.57
N LYS A 345 77.48 -43.34 16.55
CA LYS A 345 78.36 -42.23 16.19
C LYS A 345 79.45 -41.98 17.24
N PHE A 346 79.13 -42.12 18.52
CA PHE A 346 80.08 -41.97 19.61
C PHE A 346 81.13 -43.09 19.63
N LEU A 347 80.72 -44.35 19.43
CA LEU A 347 81.64 -45.49 19.35
C LEU A 347 82.56 -45.42 18.13
N ALA A 348 82.10 -44.85 17.01
CA ALA A 348 82.93 -44.61 15.82
C ALA A 348 84.00 -43.52 16.07
N ALA A 349 83.66 -42.46 16.80
CA ALA A 349 84.60 -41.38 17.15
C ALA A 349 85.69 -41.85 18.14
N MET A 350 85.34 -42.67 19.13
CA MET A 350 86.30 -43.21 20.10
C MET A 350 87.32 -44.17 19.45
N ARG A 351 86.95 -44.88 18.38
CA ARG A 351 87.88 -45.75 17.63
C ARG A 351 88.92 -44.98 16.80
N GLN A 352 88.71 -43.68 16.52
CA GLN A 352 89.67 -42.85 15.78
C GLN A 352 90.71 -42.16 16.67
N ILE A 353 90.52 -42.07 17.98
CA ILE A 353 91.45 -41.38 18.90
C ILE A 353 92.59 -42.29 19.38
N GLY A 354 92.45 -43.61 19.25
CA GLY A 354 93.46 -44.60 19.69
C GLY A 354 94.48 -45.06 18.65
N LYS A 355 94.56 -44.41 17.47
CA LYS A 355 95.56 -44.74 16.43
C LYS A 355 96.39 -43.50 16.09
N LYS A 356 97.45 -43.27 16.87
CA LYS A 356 98.65 -42.55 16.43
C LYS A 356 99.81 -43.52 16.40
#